data_AF-A0A936GUF7-F1
#
_entry.id   AF-A0A936GUF7-F1
#
_cell.length_a   1.000
_cell.length_b   1.000
_cell.length_c   1.000
_cell.angle_alpha   90.00
_cell.angle_beta   90.00
_cell.angle_gamma   90.00
#
_symmetry.space_group_name_H-M   'P 1'
#
loop_
_entity.id
_entity.type
_entity.pdbx_description
1 polymer ?
#
loop_
_entity_poly.entity_id
_entity_poly.type
_entity_poly.pdbx_seq_one_letter_code
_entity_poly.pdbx_strand_id
1 'polypeptide(L)'
;MKDVWWDLRPSPSYGTLEIRICDAPATMLEVESITAFIHLLAYRCKMVNQIDKDSTHSLPTSWILRENKWRAIRFGVEAEIIKESTLEMISIKNDIHQIISEMAPFIRE
;
A
#
# COMPACT_ATOMS: atom_id res chain seq x y z
N MET A 1 -3.35 -21.63 -9.40
CA MET A 1 -3.08 -20.30 -8.80
C MET A 1 -1.93 -20.29 -7.78
N LYS A 2 -1.37 -21.45 -7.36
CA LYS A 2 -0.23 -21.50 -6.43
C LYS A 2 1.11 -21.12 -7.07
N ASP A 3 1.23 -21.26 -8.40
CA ASP A 3 2.50 -21.10 -9.13
C ASP A 3 2.74 -19.69 -9.71
N VAL A 4 1.98 -18.70 -9.23
CA VAL A 4 2.11 -17.32 -9.70
C VAL A 4 2.71 -16.43 -8.63
N TRP A 5 3.81 -15.76 -8.98
CA TRP A 5 4.57 -14.86 -8.12
C TRP A 5 3.98 -13.45 -8.20
N TRP A 6 2.88 -13.24 -7.49
CA TRP A 6 2.26 -11.92 -7.32
C TRP A 6 2.61 -11.31 -5.97
N ASP A 7 2.85 -9.99 -5.96
CA ASP A 7 3.07 -9.21 -4.74
C ASP A 7 1.84 -9.22 -3.82
N LEU A 8 0.64 -9.28 -4.43
CA LEU A 8 -0.65 -9.36 -3.75
C LEU A 8 -1.41 -10.57 -4.31
N ARG A 9 -1.85 -11.48 -3.43
CA ARG A 9 -2.53 -12.71 -3.85
C ARG A 9 -3.90 -12.85 -3.16
N PRO A 10 -5.00 -12.85 -3.91
CA PRO A 10 -6.30 -13.21 -3.35
C PRO A 10 -6.30 -14.68 -2.90
N SER A 11 -6.89 -14.95 -1.74
CA SER A 11 -7.02 -16.28 -1.17
C SER A 11 -8.51 -16.61 -0.97
N PRO A 12 -9.20 -17.14 -2.00
CA PRO A 12 -10.65 -17.37 -1.95
C PRO A 12 -11.09 -18.29 -0.82
N SER A 13 -10.26 -19.29 -0.47
CA SER A 13 -10.56 -20.25 0.59
C SER A 13 -10.65 -19.60 1.98
N TYR A 14 -9.94 -18.50 2.20
CA TYR A 14 -9.93 -17.77 3.47
C TYR A 14 -10.68 -16.43 3.37
N GLY A 15 -11.07 -15.99 2.18
CA GLY A 15 -11.67 -14.68 1.96
C GLY A 15 -10.71 -13.53 2.24
N THR A 16 -9.41 -13.75 2.11
CA THR A 16 -8.36 -12.77 2.45
C THR A 16 -7.54 -12.33 1.24
N LEU A 17 -6.81 -11.23 1.40
CA LEU A 17 -5.76 -10.79 0.49
C LEU A 17 -4.40 -10.97 1.18
N GLU A 18 -3.54 -11.77 0.58
CA GLU A 18 -2.20 -12.05 1.10
C GLU A 18 -1.20 -11.05 0.52
N ILE A 19 -0.54 -10.28 1.39
CA ILE A 19 0.53 -9.35 1.01
C ILE A 19 1.87 -10.05 1.11
N ARG A 20 2.60 -10.11 -0.01
CA ARG A 20 3.81 -10.95 -0.20
C ARG A 20 5.02 -10.16 -0.70
N ILE A 21 5.01 -8.84 -0.49
CA ILE A 21 6.06 -7.92 -0.97
C ILE A 21 7.12 -7.59 0.09
N CYS A 22 6.80 -7.76 1.38
CA CYS A 22 7.69 -7.38 2.46
C CYS A 22 8.81 -8.42 2.66
N ASP A 23 10.01 -7.93 2.97
CA ASP A 23 11.08 -8.75 3.54
C ASP A 23 10.73 -9.19 4.97
N ALA A 24 11.45 -10.18 5.49
CA ALA A 24 11.32 -10.63 6.87
C ALA A 24 11.94 -9.57 7.83
N PRO A 25 11.16 -8.93 8.72
CA PRO A 25 11.70 -7.97 9.69
C PRO A 25 12.53 -8.66 10.78
N ALA A 26 13.42 -7.91 11.42
CA ALA A 26 14.35 -8.46 12.41
C ALA A 26 13.74 -8.56 13.81
N THR A 27 12.71 -7.77 14.10
CA THR A 27 12.10 -7.68 15.43
C THR A 27 10.58 -7.80 15.38
N MET A 28 9.98 -8.24 16.50
CA MET A 28 8.52 -8.30 16.62
C MET A 28 7.87 -6.92 16.47
N LEU A 29 8.50 -5.87 17.01
CA LEU A 29 8.00 -4.50 16.89
C LEU A 29 7.88 -4.05 15.43
N GLU A 30 8.86 -4.38 14.59
CA GLU A 30 8.80 -4.06 13.16
C GLU A 30 7.70 -4.86 12.44
N VAL A 31 7.53 -6.15 12.79
CA VAL A 31 6.43 -6.98 12.27
C VAL A 31 5.09 -6.35 12.62
N GLU A 32 4.85 -6.05 13.89
CA GLU A 32 3.62 -5.42 14.38
C GLU A 32 3.36 -4.08 13.69
N SER A 33 4.41 -3.25 13.53
CA SER A 33 4.31 -1.95 12.86
C SER A 33 3.90 -2.08 11.40
N ILE A 34 4.51 -3.01 10.65
CA ILE A 34 4.17 -3.27 9.25
C ILE A 34 2.76 -3.84 9.13
N THR A 35 2.39 -4.79 10.00
CA THR A 35 1.04 -5.37 10.03
C THR A 35 -0.03 -4.32 10.33
N ALA A 36 0.18 -3.46 11.32
CA ALA A 36 -0.72 -2.38 11.66
C ALA A 36 -0.89 -1.40 10.48
N PHE A 37 0.22 -1.03 9.82
CA PHE A 37 0.18 -0.15 8.66
C PHE A 37 -0.58 -0.79 7.48
N ILE A 38 -0.38 -2.08 7.22
CA ILE A 38 -1.13 -2.83 6.20
C ILE A 38 -2.65 -2.80 6.49
N HIS A 39 -3.04 -3.04 7.74
CA HIS A 39 -4.45 -2.97 8.14
C HIS A 39 -5.03 -1.56 7.98
N LEU A 40 -4.25 -0.53 8.33
CA LEU A 40 -4.63 0.87 8.13
C LEU A 40 -4.88 1.19 6.65
N LEU A 41 -4.00 0.73 5.76
CA LEU A 41 -4.16 0.90 4.31
C LEU A 41 -5.40 0.17 3.79
N ALA A 42 -5.64 -1.07 4.23
CA ALA A 42 -6.83 -1.84 3.85
C ALA A 42 -8.12 -1.13 4.28
N TYR A 43 -8.15 -0.59 5.51
CA TYR A 43 -9.28 0.17 6.02
C TYR A 43 -9.47 1.48 5.24
N ARG A 44 -8.39 2.21 4.93
CA ARG A 44 -8.45 3.42 4.08
C ARG A 44 -9.03 3.10 2.70
N CYS A 45 -8.58 2.03 2.04
CA CYS A 45 -9.14 1.60 0.75
C CYS A 45 -10.64 1.29 0.85
N LYS A 46 -11.09 0.65 1.94
CA LYS A 46 -12.51 0.41 2.20
C LYS A 46 -13.29 1.73 2.30
N MET A 47 -12.75 2.73 2.99
CA MET A 47 -13.41 4.04 3.11
C MET A 47 -13.51 4.75 1.76
N VAL A 48 -12.43 4.78 0.97
CA VAL A 48 -12.42 5.39 -0.36
C VAL A 48 -13.49 4.75 -1.26
N ASN A 49 -13.55 3.41 -1.29
CA ASN A 49 -14.58 2.68 -2.05
C ASN A 49 -16.02 2.92 -1.55
N GLN A 50 -16.21 3.27 -0.28
CA GLN A 50 -17.54 3.58 0.26
C GLN A 50 -17.99 4.99 -0.10
N ILE A 51 -17.05 5.94 -0.15
CA ILE A 51 -17.29 7.33 -0.51
C ILE A 51 -17.59 7.44 -2.01
N ASP A 52 -16.92 6.63 -2.82
CA ASP A 52 -16.94 6.76 -4.28
C ASP A 52 -17.45 5.50 -4.97
N LYS A 53 -18.66 5.06 -4.60
CA LYS A 53 -19.30 3.82 -5.10
C LYS A 53 -19.49 3.78 -6.62
N ASP A 54 -19.57 4.95 -7.25
CA ASP A 54 -19.77 5.11 -8.69
C ASP A 54 -18.47 5.39 -9.45
N SER A 55 -17.33 5.53 -8.75
CA SER A 55 -16.03 5.65 -9.43
C SER A 55 -15.53 4.31 -9.95
N THR A 56 -15.34 4.26 -11.26
CA THR A 56 -14.43 3.31 -11.87
C THR A 56 -13.00 3.70 -11.53
N HIS A 57 -12.44 3.08 -10.49
CA HIS A 57 -11.01 3.17 -10.22
C HIS A 57 -10.26 2.55 -11.41
N SER A 58 -9.63 3.39 -12.23
CA SER A 58 -8.75 2.92 -13.30
C SER A 58 -7.60 2.13 -12.70
N LEU A 59 -7.25 1.00 -13.31
CA LEU A 59 -6.04 0.29 -12.95
C LEU A 59 -4.84 1.24 -13.09
N PRO A 60 -3.90 1.23 -12.16
CA PRO A 60 -2.74 2.09 -12.24
C PRO A 60 -1.95 1.79 -13.51
N THR A 61 -1.44 2.84 -14.15
CA THR A 61 -0.66 2.73 -15.36
C THR A 61 0.56 1.85 -15.10
N SER A 62 0.67 0.77 -15.88
CA SER A 62 1.60 -0.33 -15.59
C SER A 62 3.08 0.09 -15.50
N TRP A 63 3.49 1.09 -16.29
CA TRP A 63 4.86 1.62 -16.24
C TRP A 63 5.11 2.46 -14.99
N ILE A 64 4.13 3.25 -14.53
CA ILE A 64 4.20 4.04 -13.29
C ILE A 64 4.35 3.10 -12.10
N LEU A 65 3.54 2.03 -12.06
CA LEU A 65 3.60 1.04 -10.99
C LEU A 65 4.98 0.35 -10.93
N ARG A 66 5.53 -0.04 -12.08
CA ARG A 66 6.87 -0.65 -12.15
C ARG A 66 7.98 0.31 -11.72
N GLU A 67 7.93 1.56 -12.16
CA GLU A 67 8.91 2.59 -11.81
C GLU A 67 8.87 2.90 -10.31
N ASN A 68 7.68 3.13 -9.75
CA ASN A 68 7.49 3.39 -8.32
C ASN A 68 7.97 2.20 -7.46
N LYS A 69 7.71 0.97 -7.91
CA LYS A 69 8.22 -0.24 -7.24
C LYS A 69 9.74 -0.27 -7.25
N TRP A 70 10.38 -0.01 -8.40
CA TRP A 70 11.84 0.01 -8.49
C TRP A 70 12.45 1.09 -7.57
N ARG A 71 11.86 2.30 -7.54
CA ARG A 71 12.30 3.39 -6.68
C ARG A 71 12.19 3.03 -5.20
N ALA A 72 11.07 2.45 -4.78
CA ALA A 72 10.88 1.98 -3.41
C ALA A 72 11.91 0.91 -3.01
N ILE A 73 12.19 -0.05 -3.90
CA ILE A 73 13.22 -1.08 -3.67
C ILE A 73 14.62 -0.44 -3.55
N ARG A 74 14.93 0.56 -4.39
CA ARG A 74 16.28 1.13 -4.47
C ARG A 74 16.59 2.14 -3.36
N PHE A 75 15.61 2.95 -2.97
CA PHE A 75 15.78 4.10 -2.08
C PHE A 75 14.98 3.98 -0.77
N GLY A 76 14.16 2.93 -0.61
CA GLY A 76 13.38 2.69 0.61
C GLY A 76 12.40 3.82 0.89
N VAL A 77 12.30 4.21 2.16
CA VAL A 77 11.39 5.28 2.62
C VAL A 77 11.77 6.68 2.12
N GLU A 78 13.03 6.88 1.72
CA GLU A 78 13.51 8.15 1.15
C GLU A 78 13.26 8.24 -0.36
N ALA A 79 12.56 7.26 -0.95
CA ALA A 79 12.15 7.30 -2.35
C ALA A 79 11.14 8.41 -2.62
N GLU A 80 11.25 8.99 -3.81
CA GLU A 80 10.17 9.76 -4.43
C GLU A 80 9.43 8.87 -5.42
N ILE A 81 8.11 8.98 -5.50
CA ILE A 81 7.26 8.23 -6.44
C ILE A 81 6.44 9.17 -7.32
N ILE A 82 6.09 8.68 -8.50
CA ILE A 82 5.21 9.39 -9.42
C ILE A 82 3.77 9.25 -8.93
N LYS A 83 3.11 10.37 -8.64
CA LYS A 83 1.68 10.43 -8.35
C LYS A 83 0.90 10.43 -9.66
N GLU A 84 0.16 9.37 -9.93
CA GLU A 84 -0.49 9.16 -11.23
C GLU A 84 -1.45 10.29 -11.65
N SER A 85 -2.18 10.89 -10.71
CA SER A 85 -3.14 11.96 -11.01
C SER A 85 -2.50 13.26 -11.51
N THR A 86 -1.26 13.56 -11.13
CA THR A 86 -0.56 14.81 -11.48
C THR A 86 0.73 14.59 -12.26
N LEU A 87 1.23 13.36 -12.30
CA LEU A 87 2.56 12.95 -12.80
C LEU A 87 3.73 13.64 -12.08
N GLU A 88 3.48 14.25 -10.93
CA GLU A 88 4.51 14.87 -10.10
C GLU A 88 5.21 13.82 -9.23
N MET A 89 6.46 14.12 -8.87
CA MET A 89 7.21 13.34 -7.89
C MET A 89 6.79 13.76 -6.48
N ILE A 90 6.45 12.78 -5.64
CA ILE A 90 6.12 12.99 -4.23
C ILE A 90 7.00 12.11 -3.34
N SER A 91 7.36 12.60 -2.16
CA SER A 91 8.12 11.83 -1.17
C SER A 91 7.24 10.76 -0.53
N ILE A 92 7.66 9.48 -0.59
CA ILE A 92 6.97 8.37 0.08
C ILE A 92 6.86 8.63 1.57
N LYS A 93 7.93 9.12 2.20
CA LYS A 93 7.95 9.42 3.64
C LYS A 93 6.87 10.42 4.04
N ASN A 94 6.76 11.52 3.29
CA ASN A 94 5.74 12.53 3.55
C ASN A 94 4.33 11.98 3.30
N ASP A 95 4.16 11.18 2.25
CA ASP A 95 2.88 10.54 1.93
C ASP A 95 2.44 9.55 3.02
N ILE A 96 3.36 8.73 3.55
CA ILE A 96 3.10 7.84 4.68
C ILE A 96 2.68 8.64 5.92
N HIS A 97 3.39 9.71 6.26
CA HIS A 97 3.02 10.57 7.38
C HIS A 97 1.66 11.23 7.20
N GLN A 98 1.35 11.65 5.98
CA GLN A 98 0.03 12.20 5.64
C GLN A 98 -1.05 11.15 5.83
N ILE A 99 -0.88 9.92 5.30
CA ILE A 99 -1.83 8.82 5.48
C ILE A 99 -2.05 8.53 6.96
N ILE A 100 -0.98 8.42 7.76
CA ILE A 100 -1.12 8.17 9.20
C ILE A 100 -1.88 9.31 9.88
N SER A 101 -1.63 10.56 9.49
CA SER A 101 -2.32 11.74 10.04
C SER A 101 -3.80 11.78 9.66
N GLU A 102 -4.12 11.51 8.39
CA GLU A 102 -5.51 11.38 7.88
C GLU A 102 -6.28 10.30 8.63
N MET A 103 -5.61 9.19 8.92
CA MET A 103 -6.23 8.03 9.55
C MET A 103 -6.16 8.05 11.08
N ALA A 104 -5.50 9.04 11.70
CA ALA A 104 -5.33 9.15 13.15
C ALA A 104 -6.62 8.98 13.99
N PRO A 105 -7.81 9.46 13.55
CA PRO A 105 -9.06 9.21 14.27
C PRO A 105 -9.45 7.74 14.40
N PHE A 106 -8.94 6.88 13.51
CA PHE A 106 -9.25 5.45 13.41
C PHE A 106 -8.14 4.56 13.99
N ILE A 107 -7.02 5.13 14.45
CA ILE A 107 -5.85 4.38 14.96
C ILE A 107 -6.02 3.95 16.44
N ARG A 108 -7.12 4.32 17.08
CA ARG A 108 -7.35 4.02 18.51
C ARG A 108 -8.22 2.79 18.72
N GLU A 109 -7.68 1.61 18.45
CA GLU A 109 -8.04 0.34 19.11
C GLU A 109 -6.80 -0.55 19.24
#